data_AF-A0A353BUF0-F1
#
_entry.id   AF-A0A353BUF0-F1
#
_cell.length_a   1.000
_cell.length_b   1.000
_cell.length_c   1.000
_cell.angle_alpha   90.00
_cell.angle_beta   90.00
_cell.angle_gamma   90.00
#
_symmetry.space_group_name_H-M   'P 1'
#
loop_
_entity.id
_entity.type
_entity.pdbx_description
1 polymer ?
#
loop_
_entity_poly.entity_id
_entity_poly.type
_entity_poly.pdbx_seq_one_letter_code
_entity_poly.pdbx_strand_id
1 'polypeptide(L)' 'MRQITGVSRNSLGRDIKVLKLLGWLEFHGSRKNGYFTLTASFPGFHKS' A
#
# COMPACT_ATOMS: atom_id res chain seq x y z
N MET A 1 6.51 -8.53 8.72
CA MET A 1 6.03 -8.74 7.34
C MET A 1 6.99 -9.70 6.65
N ARG A 2 6.53 -10.89 6.26
CA ARG A 2 7.31 -11.80 5.40
C ARG A 2 7.40 -11.14 4.02
N GLN A 3 8.57 -11.05 3.42
CA GLN A 3 8.76 -10.40 2.12
C GLN A 3 8.13 -11.30 1.04
N ILE A 4 6.95 -10.92 0.54
CA ILE A 4 6.23 -11.71 -0.49
C ILE A 4 6.78 -11.38 -1.88
N THR A 5 7.24 -10.13 -2.06
CA THR A 5 7.77 -9.62 -3.32
C THR A 5 9.29 -9.50 -3.26
N GLY A 6 10.02 -9.86 -4.31
CA GLY A 6 11.48 -9.65 -4.42
C GLY A 6 11.92 -8.18 -4.52
N VAL A 7 11.01 -7.23 -4.29
CA VAL A 7 11.24 -5.78 -4.36
C VAL A 7 12.04 -5.32 -3.14
N SER A 8 13.04 -4.46 -3.39
CA SER A 8 13.85 -3.88 -2.33
C SER A 8 13.01 -3.00 -1.40
N ARG A 9 13.43 -2.88 -0.14
CA ARG A 9 12.74 -2.03 0.85
C ARG A 9 12.69 -0.56 0.43
N ASN A 10 13.73 -0.07 -0.26
CA ASN A 10 13.82 1.32 -0.72
C ASN A 10 12.85 1.59 -1.88
N SER A 11 12.71 0.64 -2.79
CA SER A 11 11.72 0.70 -3.88
C SER A 11 10.31 0.67 -3.30
N LEU A 12 10.03 -0.29 -2.41
CA LEU A 12 8.74 -0.41 -1.74
C LEU A 12 8.33 0.86 -1.00
N GLY A 13 9.27 1.51 -0.30
CA GLY A 13 9.00 2.77 0.39
C GLY A 13 8.63 3.92 -0.56
N ARG A 14 9.28 3.98 -1.74
CA ARG A 14 8.92 4.96 -2.79
C ARG A 14 7.53 4.68 -3.36
N ASP A 15 7.24 3.41 -3.68
CA ASP A 15 5.97 3.02 -4.28
C ASP A 15 4.80 3.30 -3.32
N ILE A 16 4.92 2.94 -2.03
CA ILE A 16 3.92 3.24 -1.01
C ILE A 16 3.66 4.75 -0.90
N LYS A 17 4.72 5.58 -0.99
CA LYS A 17 4.56 7.04 -0.94
C LYS A 17 3.79 7.57 -2.14
N VAL A 18 4.09 7.09 -3.34
CA VAL A 18 3.36 7.48 -4.57
C VAL A 18 1.90 7.03 -4.48
N LEU A 19 1.64 5.78 -4.12
CA LEU A 19 0.30 5.23 -4.01
C LEU A 19 -0.55 5.96 -2.94
N LYS A 20 0.06 6.40 -1.84
CA LYS A 20 -0.61 7.27 -0.86
C LYS A 20 -0.94 8.65 -1.39
N LEU A 21 -0.03 9.27 -2.14
CA LEU A 21 -0.26 10.60 -2.75
C LEU A 21 -1.41 10.58 -3.76
N LEU A 22 -1.56 9.47 -4.48
CA LEU A 22 -2.68 9.25 -5.39
C LEU A 22 -3.99 8.93 -4.66
N GLY A 23 -3.95 8.77 -3.34
CA GLY A 23 -5.10 8.37 -2.53
C GLY A 23 -5.51 6.91 -2.74
N TRP A 24 -4.64 6.07 -3.32
CA TRP A 24 -4.90 4.67 -3.69
C TRP A 24 -4.62 3.67 -2.57
N LEU A 25 -3.87 4.08 -1.55
CA LEU A 25 -3.55 3.27 -0.39
C LEU A 25 -3.93 3.97 0.90
N GLU A 26 -4.58 3.22 1.79
CA GLU A 26 -4.85 3.62 3.16
C GLU A 26 -4.07 2.75 4.14
N PHE A 27 -3.68 3.32 5.28
CA PHE A 27 -2.95 2.60 6.33
C PHE A 27 -3.85 2.44 7.55
N HIS A 28 -3.96 1.22 8.05
CA HIS A 28 -4.75 0.89 9.24
C HIS A 28 -3.86 0.35 10.35
N GLY A 29 -4.24 0.64 11.59
CA GLY A 29 -3.54 0.15 12.79
C GLY A 29 -2.39 1.04 13.25
N SER A 30 -1.42 0.44 13.95
CA SER A 30 -0.30 1.14 14.58
C SER A 30 1.01 0.91 13.82
N ARG A 31 2.04 1.73 14.06
CA ARG A 31 3.35 1.58 13.39
C ARG A 31 3.98 0.19 13.57
N LYS A 32 3.68 -0.51 14.67
CA LYS A 32 4.22 -1.85 14.95
C LYS A 32 3.41 -2.98 14.31
N ASN A 33 2.10 -2.78 14.09
CA ASN A 33 1.19 -3.85 13.68
C ASN A 33 0.16 -3.42 12.63
N GLY A 34 0.53 -2.45 11.79
CA GLY A 34 -0.35 -1.92 10.76
C GLY A 34 -0.18 -2.59 9.42
N TYR A 35 -1.17 -2.38 8.57
CA TYR A 35 -1.23 -2.91 7.22
C TYR A 35 -1.85 -1.89 6.28
N PHE A 36 -1.66 -2.09 4.97
CA PHE A 36 -2.20 -1.23 3.93
C PHE A 36 -3.35 -1.91 3.20
N THR A 37 -4.32 -1.13 2.78
CA THR A 37 -5.47 -1.55 1.96
C THR A 37 -5.59 -0.65 0.74
N LEU A 38 -6.13 -1.18 -0.35
CA LEU A 38 -6.47 -0.39 -1.53
C LEU A 38 -7.77 0.38 -1.26
N THR A 39 -7.82 1.63 -1.70
CA THR A 39 -9.02 2.45 -1.63
C THR A 39 -9.86 2.28 -2.89
N ALA A 40 -11.09 2.83 -2.86
CA ALA A 40 -11.99 2.81 -4.01
C ALA A 40 -11.51 3.63 -5.21
N SER A 41 -10.53 4.52 -5.03
CA SER A 41 -9.96 5.31 -6.12
C SER A 41 -8.86 4.58 -6.90
N PHE A 42 -8.44 3.39 -6.45
CA PHE A 42 -7.46 2.59 -7.17
C PHE A 42 -8.04 2.11 -8.53
N PRO A 43 -7.31 2.29 -9.65
CA PRO A 43 -7.77 1.88 -10.96
C PRO A 43 -7.97 0.37 -11.00
N GLY A 44 -9.20 -0.06 -11.30
CA GLY A 44 -9.55 -1.49 -11.30
C GLY A 44 -10.07 -2.01 -9.96
N PHE A 45 -10.23 -1.16 -8.94
CA PHE A 45 -11.01 -1.49 -7.72
C PHE A 45 -12.51 -1.41 -8.02
N HIS A 46 -12.99 -2.25 -8.95
CA HIS A 46 -14.42 -2.48 -9.10
C HIS A 46 -14.84 -3.44 -7.98
N LYS A 47 -15.72 -2.97 -7.08
CA LYS A 47 -16.50 -3.89 -6.22
C LYS A 47 -17.28 -4.82 -7.16
N SER A 48 -16.78 -6.04 -7.33
CA SER A 48 -17.57 -7.13 -7.87
C SER A 48 -18.68 -7.52 -6.90
#